data_AF-A0A5C4IMV2-F1
#
_entry.id   AF-A0A5C4IMV2-F1
#
_cell.length_a   1.000
_cell.length_b   1.000
_cell.length_c   1.000
_cell.angle_alpha   90.00
_cell.angle_beta   90.00
_cell.angle_gamma   90.00
#
_symmetry.space_group_name_H-M   'P 1'
#
loop_
_entity.id
_entity.type
_entity.pdbx_description
1 polymer ?
#
loop_
_entity_poly.entity_id
_entity_poly.type
_entity_poly.pdbx_seq_one_letter_code
_entity_poly.pdbx_strand_id
1 'polypeptide(L)'
;MGESMAQAIDADQKQQLATWNKRCGKLWLKYFAMVLLPLFLLMFPFGLALNYFLAVTGPLVSGELAYGQPGYYEYQAAKDQSLIILAGLLVLGAAHYYLCNRWCKKAIRTLGPPPGSSSRWNRWVLGKAQDS
;
A
#
# COMPACT_ATOMS: atom_id res chain seq x y z
N MET A 1 -17.18 47.08 -16.83
CA MET A 1 -16.38 46.04 -17.53
C MET A 1 -15.50 45.21 -16.60
N GLY A 2 -14.94 45.74 -15.50
CA GLY A 2 -14.09 44.97 -14.57
C GLY A 2 -14.79 43.87 -13.76
N GLU A 3 -16.05 44.07 -13.35
CA GLU A 3 -16.79 43.08 -12.53
C GLU A 3 -17.20 41.82 -13.32
N SER A 4 -17.50 41.97 -14.61
CA SER A 4 -17.81 40.86 -15.51
C SER A 4 -16.59 39.98 -15.79
N MET A 5 -15.40 40.57 -15.91
CA MET A 5 -14.15 39.81 -16.04
C MET A 5 -13.79 39.08 -14.74
N ALA A 6 -13.98 39.71 -13.58
CA ALA A 6 -13.70 39.10 -12.28
C ALA A 6 -14.61 37.87 -12.03
N GLN A 7 -15.90 37.95 -12.38
CA GLN A 7 -16.82 36.81 -12.29
C GLN A 7 -16.46 35.68 -13.27
N ALA A 8 -16.01 36.01 -14.48
CA ALA A 8 -15.58 34.99 -15.45
C ALA A 8 -14.32 34.24 -14.98
N ILE A 9 -13.37 34.93 -14.35
CA ILE A 9 -12.14 34.34 -13.79
C ILE A 9 -12.46 33.42 -12.61
N ASP A 10 -13.36 33.83 -11.71
CA ASP A 10 -13.79 33.01 -10.55
C ASP A 10 -14.55 31.76 -10.99
N ALA A 11 -15.40 31.86 -12.03
CA ALA A 11 -16.09 30.71 -12.61
C ALA A 11 -15.12 29.70 -13.27
N ASP A 12 -14.13 30.18 -14.02
CA ASP A 12 -13.11 29.33 -14.65
C ASP A 12 -12.23 28.62 -13.60
N GLN A 13 -11.81 29.32 -12.55
CA GLN A 13 -11.06 28.71 -11.43
C GLN A 13 -11.85 27.61 -10.72
N LYS A 14 -13.15 27.84 -10.46
CA LYS A 14 -14.03 26.81 -9.87
C LYS A 14 -14.16 25.58 -10.76
N GLN A 15 -14.24 25.77 -12.08
CA GLN A 15 -14.34 24.68 -13.04
C GLN A 15 -13.02 23.89 -13.16
N GLN A 16 -11.87 24.57 -13.11
CA GLN A 16 -10.55 23.95 -13.06
C GLN A 16 -10.34 23.14 -11.77
N LEU A 17 -10.72 23.69 -10.61
CA LEU A 17 -10.68 22.99 -9.31
C LEU A 17 -11.58 21.75 -9.30
N ALA A 18 -12.82 21.86 -9.81
CA ALA A 18 -13.73 20.73 -9.90
C ALA A 18 -13.17 19.60 -10.78
N THR A 19 -12.51 19.95 -11.89
CA THR A 19 -11.86 19.00 -12.78
C THR A 19 -10.65 18.34 -12.13
N TRP A 20 -9.83 19.12 -11.41
CA TRP A 20 -8.70 18.61 -10.64
C TRP A 20 -9.15 17.66 -9.53
N ASN A 21 -10.18 18.00 -8.77
CA ASN A 21 -10.78 17.14 -7.73
C ASN A 21 -11.29 15.82 -8.32
N LYS A 22 -11.94 15.84 -9.49
CA LYS A 22 -12.36 14.62 -10.19
C LYS A 22 -11.17 13.74 -10.58
N ARG A 23 -10.05 14.32 -11.01
CA ARG A 23 -8.80 13.58 -11.32
C ARG A 23 -8.17 13.00 -10.05
N CYS A 24 -8.13 13.75 -8.96
CA CYS A 24 -7.68 13.30 -7.65
C CYS A 24 -8.51 12.12 -7.14
N GLY A 25 -9.84 12.22 -7.20
CA GLY A 25 -10.74 11.14 -6.78
C GLY A 25 -10.53 9.85 -7.57
N LYS A 26 -10.39 9.93 -8.91
CA LYS A 26 -10.09 8.76 -9.75
C LYS A 26 -8.74 8.12 -9.41
N LEU A 27 -7.73 8.93 -9.10
CA LEU A 27 -6.40 8.46 -8.76
C LEU A 27 -6.38 7.78 -7.39
N TRP A 28 -7.06 8.36 -6.40
CA TRP A 28 -7.28 7.76 -5.09
C TRP A 28 -8.06 6.45 -5.17
N LEU A 29 -9.12 6.38 -5.99
CA LEU A 29 -9.88 5.16 -6.18
C LEU A 29 -9.02 4.04 -6.79
N LYS A 30 -8.19 4.37 -7.79
CA LYS A 30 -7.22 3.43 -8.35
C LYS A 30 -6.17 2.99 -7.33
N TYR A 31 -5.67 3.92 -6.52
CA TYR A 31 -4.73 3.61 -5.44
C TYR A 31 -5.35 2.66 -4.42
N PHE A 32 -6.55 2.95 -3.94
CA PHE A 32 -7.29 2.07 -3.03
C PHE A 32 -7.50 0.68 -3.63
N ALA A 33 -7.90 0.59 -4.90
CA ALA A 33 -8.05 -0.70 -5.57
C ALA A 33 -6.72 -1.45 -5.69
N MET A 34 -5.62 -0.78 -6.06
CA MET A 34 -4.29 -1.39 -6.18
C MET A 34 -3.70 -1.80 -4.84
N VAL A 35 -4.05 -1.15 -3.74
CA VAL A 35 -3.50 -1.45 -2.41
C VAL A 35 -4.37 -2.46 -1.68
N LEU A 36 -5.69 -2.23 -1.61
CA LEU A 36 -6.57 -3.05 -0.79
C LEU A 36 -6.75 -4.46 -1.34
N LEU A 37 -6.91 -4.60 -2.66
CA LEU A 37 -7.20 -5.91 -3.25
C LEU A 37 -6.02 -6.88 -3.10
N PRO A 38 -4.77 -6.50 -3.41
CA PRO A 38 -3.64 -7.40 -3.21
C PRO A 38 -3.29 -7.56 -1.74
N LEU A 39 -3.45 -6.52 -0.90
CA LEU A 39 -3.25 -6.65 0.54
C LEU A 39 -4.23 -7.66 1.13
N PHE A 40 -5.51 -7.62 0.76
CA PHE A 40 -6.50 -8.59 1.22
C PHE A 40 -6.15 -10.02 0.77
N LEU A 41 -5.78 -10.17 -0.51
CA LEU A 41 -5.31 -11.45 -1.07
C LEU A 41 -4.05 -11.99 -0.39
N LEU A 42 -3.21 -11.13 0.17
CA LEU A 42 -1.99 -11.52 0.88
C LEU A 42 -2.24 -11.79 2.36
N MET A 43 -3.14 -11.03 2.99
CA MET A 43 -3.48 -11.17 4.41
C MET A 43 -4.20 -12.47 4.70
N PHE A 44 -5.03 -12.95 3.77
CA PHE A 44 -5.74 -14.23 3.94
C PHE A 44 -4.80 -15.45 4.07
N PRO A 45 -3.89 -15.72 3.11
CA PRO A 45 -2.93 -16.82 3.25
C PRO A 45 -1.94 -16.59 4.39
N PHE A 46 -1.60 -15.32 4.70
CA PHE A 46 -0.76 -15.00 5.85
C PHE A 46 -1.42 -15.41 7.16
N GLY A 47 -2.70 -15.08 7.35
CA GLY A 47 -3.47 -15.49 8.53
C GLY A 47 -3.59 -17.01 8.65
N LEU A 48 -3.82 -17.71 7.54
CA LEU A 48 -3.86 -19.18 7.52
C LEU A 48 -2.51 -19.80 7.89
N ALA A 49 -1.42 -19.33 7.28
CA ALA A 49 -0.07 -19.82 7.56
C ALA A 49 0.35 -19.54 9.01
N LEU A 50 -0.03 -18.38 9.56
CA LEU A 50 0.24 -18.03 10.95
C LEU A 50 -0.55 -18.90 11.93
N ASN A 51 -1.84 -19.11 11.67
CA ASN A 51 -2.65 -20.01 12.49
C ASN A 51 -2.12 -21.44 12.46
N TYR A 52 -1.73 -21.93 11.27
CA TYR A 52 -1.10 -23.24 11.13
C TYR A 52 0.22 -23.33 11.89
N PHE A 53 1.08 -22.31 11.77
CA PHE A 53 2.32 -22.22 12.52
C PHE A 53 2.07 -22.30 14.03
N LEU A 54 1.09 -21.55 14.57
CA LEU A 54 0.75 -21.60 15.99
C LEU A 54 0.23 -22.98 16.42
N ALA A 55 -0.60 -23.62 15.58
CA ALA A 55 -1.12 -24.95 15.86
C ALA A 55 -0.01 -26.03 15.91
N VAL A 56 0.98 -25.95 15.03
CA VAL A 56 2.13 -26.87 15.00
C VAL A 56 3.13 -26.55 16.11
N THR A 57 3.30 -25.28 16.45
CA THR A 57 4.26 -24.86 17.48
C THR A 57 3.75 -25.11 18.89
N GLY A 58 2.43 -25.13 19.10
CA GLY A 58 1.80 -25.39 20.40
C GLY A 58 2.33 -26.67 21.09
N PRO A 59 2.21 -27.85 20.45
CA PRO A 59 2.70 -29.11 21.01
C PRO A 59 4.22 -29.18 21.21
N LEU A 60 4.98 -28.46 20.38
CA LEU A 60 6.44 -28.37 20.47
C LEU A 60 6.88 -27.52 21.68
N VAL A 61 6.14 -26.45 21.99
CA VAL A 61 6.44 -25.52 23.09
C VAL A 61 5.87 -26.01 24.42
N SER A 62 4.72 -26.68 24.42
CA SER A 62 4.12 -27.28 25.61
C SER A 62 4.91 -28.49 26.14
N GLY A 63 5.81 -29.05 25.32
CA GLY A 63 6.59 -30.24 25.67
C GLY A 63 5.81 -31.55 25.50
N GLU A 64 4.61 -31.50 24.90
CA GLU A 64 3.83 -32.70 24.54
C GLU A 64 4.55 -33.56 23.51
N LEU A 65 5.32 -32.93 22.61
CA LEU A 65 6.21 -33.60 21.65
C LEU A 65 7.67 -33.33 22.01
N ALA A 66 8.32 -34.32 22.60
CA ALA A 66 9.73 -34.27 22.96
C ALA A 66 10.64 -34.84 21.87
N TYR A 67 11.90 -34.39 21.86
CA TYR A 67 12.92 -34.87 20.93
C TYR A 67 13.05 -36.40 20.97
N GLY A 68 13.00 -37.03 19.80
CA GLY A 68 13.09 -38.49 19.67
C GLY A 68 11.77 -39.24 19.74
N GLN A 69 10.64 -38.57 20.05
CA GLN A 69 9.33 -39.19 19.95
C GLN A 69 8.86 -39.29 18.48
N PRO A 70 8.10 -40.35 18.12
CA PRO A 70 7.51 -40.46 16.79
C PRO A 70 6.59 -39.26 16.53
N GLY A 71 6.78 -38.59 15.38
CA GLY A 71 6.06 -37.37 15.02
C GLY A 71 6.80 -36.05 15.35
N TYR A 72 7.82 -36.06 16.20
CA TYR A 72 8.57 -34.84 16.54
C TYR A 72 9.20 -34.16 15.32
N TYR A 73 9.88 -34.96 14.48
CA TYR A 73 10.52 -34.45 13.26
C TYR A 73 9.52 -33.95 12.22
N GLU A 74 8.32 -34.53 12.16
CA GLU A 74 7.25 -34.10 11.25
C GLU A 74 6.71 -32.73 11.66
N TYR A 75 6.46 -32.53 12.94
CA TYR A 75 6.06 -31.23 13.50
C TYR A 75 7.16 -30.18 13.33
N GLN A 76 8.43 -30.55 13.50
CA GLN A 76 9.54 -29.63 13.32
C GLN A 76 9.69 -29.21 11.85
N ALA A 77 9.55 -30.15 10.91
CA ALA A 77 9.53 -29.85 9.48
C ALA A 77 8.33 -28.98 9.07
N ALA A 78 7.13 -29.26 9.60
CA ALA A 78 5.92 -28.45 9.35
C ALA A 78 6.06 -27.01 9.90
N LYS A 79 6.69 -26.86 11.08
CA LYS A 79 7.02 -25.56 11.66
C LYS A 79 8.02 -24.79 10.77
N ASP A 80 9.08 -25.44 10.28
CA ASP A 80 10.06 -24.78 9.42
C ASP A 80 9.46 -24.42 8.04
N GLN A 81 8.64 -25.29 7.46
CA GLN A 81 7.91 -24.99 6.22
C GLN A 81 6.96 -23.80 6.36
N SER A 82 6.19 -23.74 7.45
CA SER A 82 5.28 -22.62 7.69
C SER A 82 6.03 -21.29 7.92
N LEU A 83 7.20 -21.32 8.55
CA LEU A 83 8.08 -20.14 8.65
C LEU A 83 8.57 -19.67 7.28
N ILE A 84 8.97 -20.57 6.39
CA ILE A 84 9.39 -20.22 5.02
C ILE A 84 8.24 -19.57 4.25
N ILE A 85 7.02 -20.12 4.36
CA ILE A 85 5.82 -19.56 3.72
C ILE A 85 5.51 -18.16 4.27
N LEU A 86 5.53 -17.99 5.60
CA LEU A 86 5.33 -16.70 6.25
C LEU A 86 6.36 -15.65 5.81
N ALA A 87 7.64 -16.03 5.74
CA ALA A 87 8.71 -15.16 5.27
C ALA A 87 8.49 -14.75 3.80
N GLY A 88 8.12 -15.70 2.93
CA GLY A 88 7.77 -15.41 1.54
C GLY A 88 6.61 -14.42 1.41
N LEU A 89 5.56 -14.60 2.20
CA LEU A 89 4.41 -13.68 2.24
C LEU A 89 4.81 -12.29 2.73
N LEU A 90 5.68 -12.18 3.75
CA LEU A 90 6.19 -10.88 4.21
C LEU A 90 6.99 -10.15 3.13
N VAL A 91 7.86 -10.86 2.41
CA VAL A 91 8.64 -10.28 1.30
C VAL A 91 7.71 -9.79 0.19
N LEU A 92 6.69 -10.58 -0.18
CA LEU A 92 5.67 -10.17 -1.15
C LEU A 92 4.90 -8.92 -0.69
N GLY A 93 4.56 -8.85 0.60
CA GLY A 93 3.89 -7.68 1.20
C GLY A 93 4.77 -6.43 1.14
N ALA A 94 6.04 -6.56 1.48
CA ALA A 94 7.02 -5.47 1.40
C ALA A 94 7.23 -4.99 -0.05
N ALA A 95 7.39 -5.93 -0.99
CA ALA A 95 7.51 -5.62 -2.41
C ALA A 95 6.25 -4.90 -2.94
N HIS A 96 5.07 -5.38 -2.56
CA HIS A 96 3.80 -4.75 -2.93
C HIS A 96 3.70 -3.33 -2.37
N TYR A 97 3.98 -3.13 -1.08
CA TYR A 97 4.00 -1.81 -0.45
C TYR A 97 4.97 -0.84 -1.16
N TYR A 98 6.17 -1.32 -1.49
CA TYR A 98 7.15 -0.52 -2.22
C TYR A 98 6.65 -0.10 -3.61
N LEU A 99 6.06 -1.02 -4.38
CA LEU A 99 5.49 -0.73 -5.69
C LEU A 99 4.33 0.25 -5.61
N CYS A 100 3.41 0.08 -4.65
CA CYS A 100 2.31 1.00 -4.41
C CYS A 100 2.79 2.40 -4.04
N ASN A 101 3.78 2.51 -3.15
CA ASN A 101 4.36 3.80 -2.77
C ASN A 101 5.06 4.47 -3.96
N ARG A 102 5.84 3.71 -4.75
CA ARG A 102 6.49 4.21 -5.96
C ARG A 102 5.47 4.69 -6.99
N TRP A 103 4.39 3.93 -7.22
CA TRP A 103 3.33 4.28 -8.14
C TRP A 103 2.57 5.52 -7.65
N CYS A 104 2.23 5.60 -6.36
CA CYS A 104 1.56 6.74 -5.75
C CYS A 104 2.37 8.03 -5.91
N LYS A 105 3.68 7.99 -5.63
CA LYS A 105 4.59 9.11 -5.87
C LYS A 105 4.59 9.54 -7.34
N LYS A 106 4.62 8.59 -8.28
CA LYS A 106 4.55 8.89 -9.72
C LYS A 106 3.20 9.52 -10.11
N ALA A 107 2.11 8.97 -9.57
CA ALA A 107 0.75 9.40 -9.85
C ALA A 107 0.47 10.82 -9.32
N ILE A 108 0.94 11.13 -8.11
CA ILE A 108 0.88 12.48 -7.53
C ILE A 108 1.68 13.47 -8.38
N ARG A 109 2.88 13.09 -8.86
CA ARG A 109 3.67 13.92 -9.77
C ARG A 109 2.94 14.22 -11.08
N THR A 110 2.25 13.23 -11.67
CA THR A 110 1.47 13.43 -12.90
C THR A 110 0.20 14.26 -12.71
N LEU A 111 -0.35 14.30 -11.49
CA LEU A 111 -1.54 15.10 -11.15
C LEU A 111 -1.25 16.60 -11.22
N GLY A 112 0.00 16.98 -10.94
CA GLY A 112 0.43 18.37 -10.89
C GLY A 112 -0.17 19.14 -9.70
N PRO A 113 0.27 20.40 -9.52
CA PRO A 113 -0.23 21.23 -8.43
C PRO A 113 -1.71 21.60 -8.62
N PRO A 114 -2.46 21.83 -7.52
CA PRO A 114 -3.83 22.31 -7.61
C PRO A 114 -3.88 23.71 -8.24
N PRO A 115 -4.89 24.00 -9.08
CA PRO A 115 -5.05 25.30 -9.71
C PRO A 115 -5.23 26.39 -8.63
N GLY A 116 -4.47 27.48 -8.74
CA GLY A 116 -4.46 28.59 -7.77
C GLY A 116 -3.51 28.43 -6.58
N SER A 117 -2.78 27.32 -6.44
CA SER A 117 -1.79 27.15 -5.37
C SER A 117 -0.42 27.71 -5.75
N SER A 118 -0.02 28.82 -5.12
CA SER A 118 1.32 29.40 -5.21
C SER A 118 2.32 28.85 -4.18
N SER A 119 1.97 27.80 -3.42
CA SER A 119 2.68 27.51 -2.18
C SER A 119 3.79 26.47 -2.29
N ARG A 120 4.87 26.73 -1.53
CA ARG A 120 6.08 25.93 -1.27
C ARG A 120 5.86 24.44 -0.97
N TRP A 121 4.62 24.04 -0.64
CA TRP A 121 4.20 22.64 -0.41
C TRP A 121 4.52 21.72 -1.59
N ASN A 122 4.47 22.25 -2.81
CA ASN A 122 4.85 21.56 -4.04
C ASN A 122 6.31 21.08 -4.06
N ARG A 123 7.21 21.77 -3.36
CA ARG A 123 8.65 21.45 -3.40
C ARG A 123 9.00 20.17 -2.63
N TRP A 124 8.22 19.85 -1.59
CA TRP A 124 8.42 18.67 -0.73
C TRP A 124 7.74 17.41 -1.29
N VAL A 125 6.53 17.57 -1.88
CA VAL A 125 5.76 16.46 -2.46
C VAL A 125 6.20 16.10 -3.88
N LEU A 126 6.55 17.09 -4.72
CA LEU A 126 6.97 16.83 -6.11
C LEU A 126 8.46 16.53 -6.23
N GLY A 127 9.27 16.93 -5.25
CA GLY A 127 10.68 16.59 -5.09
C GLY A 127 11.55 16.95 -6.30
N LYS A 128 12.28 18.08 -6.23
CA LYS A 128 13.43 18.49 -7.07
C LYS A 128 13.52 17.88 -8.50
N ALA A 129 12.43 17.83 -9.25
CA ALA A 129 12.47 17.41 -10.66
C ALA A 129 12.58 18.63 -11.60
N GLN A 130 12.98 19.79 -11.06
CA GLN A 130 13.04 21.06 -11.77
C GLN A 130 14.45 21.68 -11.77
N ASP A 131 15.45 20.93 -11.28
CA ASP A 131 16.87 21.30 -11.35
C ASP A 131 17.61 20.24 -12.20
N SER A 132 17.33 20.18 -13.50
CA SER A 132 18.17 19.54 -14.55
C SER A 132 17.77 20.11 -15.91
#